data_AF-A0A7Y3LSD1-F1
#
_entry.id   AF-A0A7Y3LSD1-F1
#
_cell.length_a   1.000
_cell.length_b   1.000
_cell.length_c   1.000
_cell.angle_alpha   90.00
_cell.angle_beta   90.00
_cell.angle_gamma   90.00
#
_symmetry.space_group_name_H-M   'P 1'
#
loop_
_entity.id
_entity.type
_entity.pdbx_description
1 polymer ?
#
loop_
_entity_poly.entity_id
_entity_poly.type
_entity_poly.pdbx_seq_one_letter_code
_entity_poly.pdbx_strand_id
1 'polypeptide(L)'
;MDTWQELSELVEERLEAVSPGERGVFAAGVAERLMSRHEELPTDEQAPFTVGLRPLLDSVWEGVLGDSTAFSTVKRGIAEYMLSEYCHNDGQDGPDDADESAAAATLYAAHAYLFGCHDFAGWTSRRAVEAVDQHLEFLAEQEEDELVPDVDEALTSELQRQLRDLDLIANYAKDLRRSSLGLPIDTSIRLRVELRVPLSSRA
;
A
#
# COMPACT_ATOMS: atom_id res chain seq x y z
N MET A 1 -9.64 -21.22 13.96
CA MET A 1 -9.46 -19.98 13.20
C MET A 1 -7.96 -19.85 13.12
N ASP A 2 -7.43 -19.75 11.91
CA ASP A 2 -5.99 -19.75 11.71
C ASP A 2 -5.42 -18.44 12.26
N THR A 3 -4.25 -18.47 12.88
CA THR A 3 -3.70 -17.33 13.64
C THR A 3 -3.57 -16.06 12.78
N TRP A 4 -3.36 -16.20 11.47
CA TRP A 4 -3.30 -15.07 10.55
C TRP A 4 -4.70 -14.46 10.27
N GLN A 5 -5.78 -15.24 10.27
CA GLN A 5 -7.14 -14.71 10.06
C GLN A 5 -7.53 -13.77 11.20
N GLU A 6 -7.25 -14.16 12.45
CA GLU A 6 -7.48 -13.31 13.64
C GLU A 6 -6.68 -12.00 13.58
N LEU A 7 -5.44 -12.05 13.08
CA LEU A 7 -4.63 -10.85 12.89
C LEU A 7 -5.14 -9.97 11.75
N SER A 8 -5.67 -10.56 10.68
CA SER A 8 -6.28 -9.82 9.57
C SER A 8 -7.52 -9.06 10.04
N GLU A 9 -8.39 -9.71 10.81
CA GLU A 9 -9.56 -9.07 11.43
C GLU A 9 -9.14 -7.92 12.35
N LEU A 10 -8.08 -8.11 13.15
CA LEU A 10 -7.54 -7.06 14.02
C LEU A 10 -6.98 -5.85 13.24
N VAL A 11 -6.30 -6.08 12.10
CA VAL A 11 -5.85 -4.99 11.22
C VAL A 11 -7.06 -4.21 10.69
N GLU A 12 -8.11 -4.89 10.24
CA GLU A 12 -9.34 -4.28 9.74
C GLU A 12 -10.04 -3.44 10.82
N GLU A 13 -10.22 -3.99 12.03
CA GLU A 13 -10.78 -3.27 13.19
C GLU A 13 -9.98 -2.00 13.52
N ARG A 14 -8.64 -2.09 13.52
CA ARG A 14 -7.79 -0.91 13.80
C ARG A 14 -7.90 0.14 12.70
N LEU A 15 -7.96 -0.26 11.44
CA LEU A 15 -8.14 0.65 10.32
C LEU A 15 -9.50 1.37 10.39
N GLU A 16 -10.56 0.67 10.78
CA GLU A 16 -11.87 1.29 11.04
C GLU A 16 -11.82 2.33 12.17
N ALA A 17 -11.00 2.13 13.20
CA ALA A 17 -10.92 3.01 14.36
C ALA A 17 -10.08 4.29 14.17
N VAL A 18 -9.08 4.28 13.28
CA VAL A 18 -8.13 5.41 13.09
C VAL A 18 -8.66 6.49 12.13
N SER A 19 -8.04 7.68 12.13
CA SER A 19 -8.47 8.79 11.29
C SER A 19 -8.11 8.61 9.81
N PRO A 20 -8.76 9.33 8.87
CA PRO A 20 -8.44 9.26 7.44
C PRO A 20 -6.96 9.53 7.11
N GLY A 21 -6.30 10.44 7.83
CA GLY A 21 -4.88 10.72 7.63
C GLY A 21 -3.98 9.54 8.03
N GLU A 22 -4.32 8.85 9.12
CA GLU A 22 -3.60 7.65 9.57
C GLU A 22 -3.77 6.51 8.55
N ARG A 23 -4.99 6.30 8.04
CA ARG A 23 -5.29 5.32 6.98
C ARG A 23 -4.51 5.60 5.69
N GLY A 24 -4.45 6.87 5.29
CA GLY A 24 -3.70 7.29 4.11
C GLY A 24 -2.20 6.98 4.23
N VAL A 25 -1.60 7.28 5.38
CA VAL A 25 -0.19 6.93 5.66
C VAL A 25 0.02 5.43 5.67
N PHE A 26 -0.87 4.67 6.31
CA PHE A 26 -0.81 3.21 6.32
C PHE A 26 -0.84 2.64 4.90
N ALA A 27 -1.82 3.05 4.09
CA ALA A 27 -1.96 2.56 2.72
C ALA A 27 -0.75 2.94 1.85
N ALA A 28 -0.24 4.17 1.97
CA ALA A 28 0.98 4.59 1.28
C ALA A 28 2.20 3.75 1.68
N GLY A 29 2.34 3.45 2.98
CA GLY A 29 3.38 2.56 3.53
C GLY A 29 3.37 1.16 2.90
N VAL A 30 2.20 0.53 2.89
CA VAL A 30 2.03 -0.81 2.30
C VAL A 30 2.31 -0.79 0.79
N ALA A 31 1.70 0.14 0.05
CA ALA A 31 1.91 0.27 -1.39
C ALA A 31 3.38 0.51 -1.76
N GLU A 32 4.11 1.32 -0.98
CA GLU A 32 5.53 1.61 -1.17
C GLU A 32 6.42 0.38 -1.01
N ARG A 33 6.11 -0.51 -0.06
CA ARG A 33 6.85 -1.76 0.10
C ARG A 33 6.61 -2.70 -1.08
N LEU A 34 5.37 -2.80 -1.54
CA LEU A 34 5.04 -3.62 -2.72
C LEU A 34 5.69 -3.07 -3.98
N MET A 35 5.58 -1.76 -4.24
CA MET A 35 6.24 -1.10 -5.36
C MET A 35 7.76 -1.31 -5.33
N SER A 36 8.38 -1.17 -4.16
CA SER A 36 9.82 -1.39 -4.02
C SER A 36 10.25 -2.85 -4.17
N ARG A 37 9.36 -3.82 -3.98
CA ARG A 37 9.62 -5.24 -4.33
C ARG A 37 9.52 -5.44 -5.83
N HIS A 38 8.48 -4.90 -6.46
CA HIS A 38 8.28 -4.98 -7.90
C HIS A 38 9.43 -4.36 -8.70
N GLU A 39 9.90 -3.18 -8.30
CA GLU A 39 11.01 -2.49 -8.97
C GLU A 39 12.37 -3.20 -8.86
N GLU A 40 12.50 -4.17 -7.95
CA GLU A 40 13.72 -4.98 -7.83
C GLU A 40 13.70 -6.25 -8.66
N LEU A 41 12.55 -6.60 -9.26
CA LEU A 41 12.48 -7.67 -10.23
C LEU A 41 13.42 -7.38 -11.42
N PRO A 42 13.89 -8.42 -12.13
CA PRO A 42 14.53 -8.26 -13.44
C PRO A 42 13.68 -7.36 -14.36
N THR A 43 14.32 -6.52 -15.16
CA THR A 43 13.62 -5.51 -15.98
C THR A 43 12.59 -6.11 -16.94
N ASP A 44 12.80 -7.36 -17.38
CA ASP A 44 11.89 -8.13 -18.23
C ASP A 44 10.70 -8.74 -17.47
N GLU A 45 10.76 -8.80 -16.14
CA GLU A 45 9.67 -9.22 -15.25
C GLU A 45 8.89 -8.02 -14.69
N GLN A 46 9.40 -6.80 -14.82
CA GLN A 46 8.71 -5.59 -14.37
C GLN A 46 7.55 -5.23 -15.30
N ALA A 47 6.32 -5.31 -14.79
CA ALA A 47 5.14 -4.75 -15.46
C ALA A 47 5.32 -3.22 -15.68
N PRO A 48 5.33 -2.73 -16.94
CA PRO A 48 5.58 -1.31 -17.24
C PRO A 48 4.54 -0.37 -16.63
N PHE A 49 3.29 -0.81 -16.55
CA PHE A 49 2.21 -0.04 -15.92
C PHE A 49 2.49 0.18 -14.43
N THR A 50 2.82 -0.88 -13.69
CA THR A 50 3.14 -0.82 -12.26
C THR A 50 4.28 0.17 -11.99
N VAL A 51 5.40 0.05 -12.70
CA VAL A 51 6.54 0.99 -12.56
C VAL A 51 6.12 2.42 -12.92
N GLY A 52 5.24 2.58 -13.92
CA GLY A 52 4.66 3.86 -14.32
C GLY A 52 3.85 4.56 -13.22
N LEU A 53 3.38 3.83 -12.19
CA LEU A 53 2.63 4.39 -11.05
C LEU A 53 3.53 4.99 -9.96
N ARG A 54 4.86 4.83 -10.01
CA ARG A 54 5.78 5.40 -9.00
C ARG A 54 5.56 6.91 -8.75
N PRO A 55 5.42 7.78 -9.76
CA PRO A 55 5.15 9.20 -9.54
C PRO A 55 3.79 9.49 -8.87
N LEU A 56 2.79 8.63 -9.10
CA LEU A 56 1.51 8.73 -8.40
C LEU A 56 1.70 8.39 -6.91
N LEU A 57 2.42 7.31 -6.60
CA LEU A 57 2.70 6.92 -5.22
C LEU A 57 3.51 7.98 -4.47
N ASP A 58 4.51 8.59 -5.12
CA ASP A 58 5.24 9.73 -4.57
C ASP A 58 4.29 10.88 -4.21
N SER A 59 3.35 11.20 -5.10
CA SER A 59 2.34 12.24 -4.86
C SER A 59 1.39 11.87 -3.71
N VAL A 60 1.03 10.60 -3.57
CA VAL A 60 0.24 10.12 -2.42
C VAL A 60 1.00 10.34 -1.13
N TRP A 61 2.30 9.98 -1.07
CA TRP A 61 3.15 10.25 0.09
C TRP A 61 3.19 11.72 0.47
N GLU A 62 3.35 12.61 -0.51
CA GLU A 62 3.34 14.04 -0.25
C GLU A 62 2.00 14.50 0.31
N GLY A 63 0.90 14.03 -0.27
CA GLY A 63 -0.45 14.35 0.17
C GLY A 63 -0.76 13.88 1.61
N VAL A 64 -0.49 12.62 1.93
CA VAL A 64 -0.79 12.04 3.26
C VAL A 64 0.08 12.65 4.37
N LEU A 65 1.24 13.22 4.01
CA LEU A 65 2.14 13.93 4.92
C LEU A 65 1.93 15.45 4.93
N GLY A 66 0.83 15.92 4.33
CA GLY A 66 0.34 17.29 4.50
C GLY A 66 0.77 18.28 3.43
N ASP A 67 1.29 17.84 2.29
CA ASP A 67 1.40 18.69 1.11
C ASP A 67 0.04 18.78 0.40
N SER A 68 -0.67 19.88 0.63
CA SER A 68 -1.99 20.11 0.02
C SER A 68 -1.95 20.31 -1.50
N THR A 69 -0.77 20.57 -2.08
CA THR A 69 -0.64 20.73 -3.54
C THR A 69 -0.73 19.38 -4.28
N ALA A 70 -0.40 18.29 -3.59
CA ALA A 70 -0.45 16.93 -4.12
C ALA A 70 -1.86 16.47 -4.53
N PHE A 71 -2.91 17.05 -3.93
CA PHE A 71 -4.31 16.66 -4.18
C PHE A 71 -4.67 16.66 -5.67
N SER A 72 -4.28 17.73 -6.39
CA SER A 72 -4.55 17.87 -7.82
C SER A 72 -3.79 16.85 -8.67
N THR A 73 -2.56 16.53 -8.27
CA THR A 73 -1.72 15.54 -8.93
C THR A 73 -2.28 14.14 -8.75
N VAL A 74 -2.62 13.75 -7.52
CA VAL A 74 -3.20 12.42 -7.23
C VAL A 74 -4.53 12.25 -7.93
N LYS A 75 -5.40 13.26 -7.89
CA LYS A 75 -6.68 13.24 -8.61
C LYS A 75 -6.49 13.06 -10.12
N ARG A 76 -5.51 13.74 -10.71
CA ARG A 76 -5.21 13.61 -12.13
C ARG A 76 -4.68 12.21 -12.46
N GLY A 77 -3.76 11.66 -11.66
CA GLY A 77 -3.23 10.31 -11.88
C GLY A 77 -4.31 9.23 -11.82
N ILE A 78 -5.25 9.33 -10.87
CA ILE A 78 -6.42 8.43 -10.85
C ILE A 78 -7.31 8.62 -12.07
N ALA A 79 -7.55 9.86 -12.52
CA ALA A 79 -8.34 10.11 -13.72
C ALA A 79 -7.66 9.55 -14.99
N GLU A 80 -6.33 9.66 -15.08
CA GLU A 80 -5.53 9.07 -16.18
C GLU A 80 -5.64 7.55 -16.17
N TYR A 81 -5.51 6.91 -15.01
CA TYR A 81 -5.76 5.46 -14.87
C TYR A 81 -7.18 5.09 -15.32
N MET A 82 -8.21 5.78 -14.82
CA MET A 82 -9.62 5.47 -15.14
C MET A 82 -9.96 5.62 -16.64
N LEU A 83 -9.17 6.39 -17.38
CA LEU A 83 -9.33 6.60 -18.83
C LEU A 83 -8.37 5.73 -19.66
N SER A 84 -7.47 5.00 -19.01
CA SER A 84 -6.49 4.14 -19.67
C SER A 84 -7.07 2.77 -19.99
N GLU A 85 -6.36 2.02 -20.84
CA GLU A 85 -6.68 0.62 -21.15
C GLU A 85 -6.51 -0.32 -19.95
N TYR A 86 -5.92 0.13 -18.84
CA TYR A 86 -5.71 -0.67 -17.63
C TYR A 86 -6.91 -0.63 -16.68
N CYS A 87 -7.83 0.33 -16.84
CA CYS A 87 -9.06 0.41 -16.04
C CYS A 87 -10.21 -0.26 -16.79
N HIS A 88 -10.35 -1.57 -16.62
CA HIS A 88 -11.35 -2.37 -17.34
C HIS A 88 -12.78 -2.04 -16.92
N ASN A 89 -13.53 -1.43 -17.83
CA ASN A 89 -14.99 -1.41 -17.78
C ASN A 89 -15.62 -2.56 -18.59
N ASP A 90 -14.80 -3.34 -19.33
CA ASP A 90 -15.27 -4.27 -20.37
C ASP A 90 -15.13 -5.77 -20.03
N GLY A 91 -14.72 -6.15 -18.81
CA GLY A 91 -14.72 -7.53 -18.33
C GLY A 91 -13.38 -8.02 -17.76
N GLN A 92 -13.26 -9.34 -17.53
CA GLN A 92 -12.09 -9.99 -16.92
C GLN A 92 -10.88 -10.20 -17.87
N ASP A 93 -11.02 -9.89 -19.16
CA ASP A 93 -10.00 -10.19 -20.20
C ASP A 93 -9.07 -9.00 -20.54
N GLY A 94 -8.92 -8.07 -19.60
CA GLY A 94 -8.04 -6.92 -19.76
C GLY A 94 -6.55 -7.22 -19.46
N PRO A 95 -5.57 -6.32 -19.74
CA PRO A 95 -4.22 -6.51 -19.24
C PRO A 95 -4.23 -6.64 -17.71
N ASP A 96 -3.73 -7.77 -17.21
CA ASP A 96 -3.64 -8.13 -15.78
C ASP A 96 -2.78 -7.18 -14.94
N ASP A 97 -2.09 -6.25 -15.60
CA ASP A 97 -1.10 -5.36 -14.97
C ASP A 97 -1.69 -4.47 -13.86
N ALA A 98 -3.00 -4.21 -13.85
CA ALA A 98 -3.66 -3.43 -12.80
C ALA A 98 -4.06 -4.25 -11.56
N ASP A 99 -4.16 -5.59 -11.68
CA ASP A 99 -4.41 -6.48 -10.53
C ASP A 99 -3.10 -6.92 -9.86
N GLU A 100 -1.95 -6.69 -10.51
CA GLU A 100 -0.64 -6.82 -9.87
C GLU A 100 -0.64 -6.08 -8.51
N SER A 101 -0.13 -6.76 -7.48
CA SER A 101 -0.24 -6.36 -6.09
C SER A 101 0.25 -4.94 -5.80
N ALA A 102 1.41 -4.53 -6.35
CA ALA A 102 1.93 -3.17 -6.18
C ALA A 102 1.11 -2.10 -6.93
N ALA A 103 0.63 -2.40 -8.13
CA ALA A 103 -0.23 -1.51 -8.90
C ALA A 103 -1.57 -1.29 -8.19
N ALA A 104 -2.26 -2.37 -7.85
CA ALA A 104 -3.53 -2.34 -7.13
C ALA A 104 -3.39 -1.62 -5.77
N ALA A 105 -2.36 -1.93 -4.99
CA ALA A 105 -2.09 -1.26 -3.72
C ALA A 105 -1.84 0.25 -3.90
N THR A 106 -1.10 0.66 -4.94
CA THR A 106 -0.87 2.08 -5.24
C THR A 106 -2.16 2.81 -5.58
N LEU A 107 -3.01 2.19 -6.40
CA LEU A 107 -4.32 2.75 -6.75
C LEU A 107 -5.22 2.84 -5.51
N TYR A 108 -5.28 1.82 -4.67
CA TYR A 108 -6.03 1.86 -3.42
C TYR A 108 -5.48 2.91 -2.44
N ALA A 109 -4.17 3.06 -2.31
CA ALA A 109 -3.58 4.12 -1.48
C ALA A 109 -3.96 5.52 -1.97
N ALA A 110 -3.96 5.75 -3.28
CA ALA A 110 -4.44 7.00 -3.87
C ALA A 110 -5.93 7.23 -3.59
N HIS A 111 -6.78 6.20 -3.68
CA HIS A 111 -8.19 6.30 -3.31
C HIS A 111 -8.37 6.56 -1.80
N ALA A 112 -7.60 5.91 -0.94
CA ALA A 112 -7.62 6.15 0.51
C ALA A 112 -7.29 7.62 0.83
N TYR A 113 -6.31 8.20 0.14
CA TYR A 113 -5.99 9.62 0.27
C TYR A 113 -7.12 10.53 -0.23
N LEU A 114 -7.73 10.23 -1.39
CA LEU A 114 -8.77 11.08 -1.98
C LEU A 114 -10.11 11.02 -1.22
N PHE A 115 -10.50 9.86 -0.70
CA PHE A 115 -11.83 9.62 -0.14
C PHE A 115 -11.84 9.44 1.39
N GLY A 116 -10.71 9.08 2.00
CA GLY A 116 -10.60 8.86 3.44
C GLY A 116 -11.34 7.62 3.97
N CYS A 117 -11.85 6.76 3.07
CA CYS A 117 -12.56 5.53 3.42
C CYS A 117 -11.61 4.47 3.95
N HIS A 118 -12.07 3.70 4.94
CA HIS A 118 -11.31 2.58 5.51
C HIS A 118 -11.16 1.41 4.54
N ASP A 119 -12.17 1.16 3.69
CA ASP A 119 -12.18 0.06 2.72
C ASP A 119 -10.90 0.04 1.87
N PHE A 120 -10.48 1.20 1.34
CA PHE A 120 -9.27 1.28 0.51
C PHE A 120 -7.99 0.96 1.28
N ALA A 121 -7.88 1.36 2.55
CA ALA A 121 -6.74 0.99 3.38
C ALA A 121 -6.75 -0.52 3.69
N GLY A 122 -7.94 -1.09 3.94
CA GLY A 122 -8.14 -2.53 4.10
C GLY A 122 -7.79 -3.32 2.83
N TRP A 123 -8.20 -2.85 1.65
CA TRP A 123 -7.83 -3.48 0.38
C TRP A 123 -6.34 -3.40 0.10
N THR A 124 -5.69 -2.28 0.46
CA THR A 124 -4.23 -2.17 0.37
C THR A 124 -3.54 -3.19 1.30
N SER A 125 -4.05 -3.36 2.52
CA SER A 125 -3.57 -4.39 3.47
C SER A 125 -3.69 -5.80 2.86
N ARG A 126 -4.84 -6.14 2.28
CA ARG A 126 -5.08 -7.44 1.64
C ARG A 126 -4.13 -7.71 0.47
N ARG A 127 -3.85 -6.72 -0.38
CA ARG A 127 -2.86 -6.84 -1.46
C ARG A 127 -1.48 -7.26 -0.96
N ALA A 128 -1.06 -6.81 0.22
CA ALA A 128 0.22 -7.23 0.77
C ALA A 128 0.23 -8.68 1.30
N VAL A 129 -0.91 -9.15 1.81
CA VAL A 129 -1.09 -10.56 2.22
C VAL A 129 -1.12 -11.46 0.99
N GLU A 130 -1.90 -11.11 -0.03
CA GLU A 130 -1.99 -11.84 -1.30
C GLU A 130 -0.63 -11.87 -2.02
N ALA A 131 0.15 -10.79 -2.00
CA ALA A 131 1.50 -10.78 -2.58
C ALA A 131 2.46 -11.76 -1.87
N VAL A 132 2.30 -11.98 -0.56
CA VAL A 132 3.09 -12.97 0.18
C VAL A 132 2.68 -14.38 -0.23
N ASP A 133 1.38 -14.64 -0.30
CA ASP A 133 0.81 -15.93 -0.71
C ASP A 133 1.26 -16.30 -2.13
N GLN A 134 1.07 -15.41 -3.10
CA GLN A 134 1.49 -15.57 -4.50
C GLN A 134 2.99 -15.83 -4.63
N HIS A 135 3.83 -15.16 -3.83
CA HIS A 135 5.27 -15.39 -3.84
C HIS A 135 5.64 -16.78 -3.35
N LEU A 136 4.96 -17.28 -2.31
CA LEU A 136 5.20 -18.63 -1.79
C LEU A 136 4.70 -19.71 -2.76
N GLU A 137 3.56 -19.49 -3.42
CA GLU A 137 3.07 -20.37 -4.50
C GLU A 137 4.11 -20.47 -5.62
N PHE A 138 4.65 -19.33 -6.08
CA PHE A 138 5.69 -19.29 -7.09
C PHE A 138 6.97 -20.04 -6.67
N LEU A 139 7.42 -19.88 -5.42
CA LEU A 139 8.59 -20.62 -4.90
C LEU A 139 8.31 -22.13 -4.86
N ALA A 140 7.11 -22.53 -4.44
CA ALA A 140 6.71 -23.94 -4.41
C ALA A 140 6.65 -24.58 -5.80
N GLU A 141 6.35 -23.80 -6.85
CA GLU A 141 6.36 -24.26 -8.24
C GLU A 141 7.78 -24.36 -8.84
N GLN A 142 8.72 -23.51 -8.41
CA GLN A 142 10.09 -23.50 -8.93
C GLN A 142 11.02 -24.53 -8.28
N GLU A 143 10.83 -24.80 -6.99
CA GLU A 143 11.76 -25.58 -6.19
C GLU A 143 11.10 -26.86 -5.67
N GLU A 144 11.06 -27.92 -6.50
CA GLU A 144 10.53 -29.25 -6.11
C GLU A 144 11.22 -29.88 -4.87
N ASP A 145 12.35 -29.32 -4.37
CA ASP A 145 13.21 -29.92 -3.34
C ASP A 145 13.69 -28.96 -2.20
N GLU A 146 13.32 -27.67 -2.19
CA GLU A 146 13.65 -26.75 -1.07
C GLU A 146 12.47 -26.52 -0.10
N LEU A 147 12.79 -26.29 1.18
CA LEU A 147 11.81 -26.04 2.23
C LEU A 147 11.15 -24.68 2.00
N VAL A 148 10.04 -24.68 1.25
CA VAL A 148 9.15 -23.52 1.14
C VAL A 148 8.78 -23.06 2.55
N PRO A 149 8.95 -21.76 2.88
CA PRO A 149 8.55 -21.23 4.18
C PRO A 149 7.10 -21.58 4.50
N ASP A 150 6.80 -21.79 5.78
CA ASP A 150 5.42 -22.05 6.23
C ASP A 150 4.53 -20.84 5.88
N VAL A 151 3.47 -21.10 5.11
CA VAL A 151 2.56 -20.07 4.61
C VAL A 151 1.93 -19.31 5.77
N ASP A 152 1.42 -20.02 6.78
CA ASP A 152 0.78 -19.39 7.94
C ASP A 152 1.75 -18.49 8.71
N GLU A 153 3.02 -18.89 8.87
CA GLU A 153 4.08 -18.09 9.48
C GLU A 153 4.37 -16.81 8.67
N ALA A 154 4.45 -16.91 7.35
CA ALA A 154 4.72 -15.78 6.47
C ALA A 154 3.56 -14.76 6.45
N LEU A 155 2.31 -15.24 6.33
CA LEU A 155 1.11 -14.40 6.39
C LEU A 155 0.99 -13.73 7.77
N THR A 156 1.23 -14.48 8.84
CA THR A 156 1.28 -13.97 10.21
C THR A 156 2.31 -12.85 10.36
N SER A 157 3.50 -13.02 9.77
CA SER A 157 4.60 -12.06 9.84
C SER A 157 4.27 -10.74 9.15
N GLU A 158 3.63 -10.77 7.98
CA GLU A 158 3.18 -9.56 7.28
C GLU A 158 2.07 -8.84 8.06
N LEU A 159 1.09 -9.56 8.61
CA LEU A 159 0.03 -8.95 9.40
C LEU A 159 0.55 -8.32 10.70
N GLN A 160 1.49 -8.99 11.39
CA GLN A 160 2.16 -8.40 12.55
C GLN A 160 2.94 -7.15 12.18
N ARG A 161 3.56 -7.11 10.99
CA ARG A 161 4.21 -5.89 10.49
C ARG A 161 3.21 -4.77 10.30
N GLN A 162 2.08 -5.03 9.65
CA GLN A 162 1.03 -4.03 9.46
C GLN A 162 0.51 -3.48 10.79
N LEU A 163 0.40 -4.30 11.83
CA LEU A 163 0.06 -3.85 13.18
C LEU A 163 1.16 -2.96 13.80
N ARG A 164 2.44 -3.29 13.61
CA ARG A 164 3.57 -2.43 14.03
C ARG A 164 3.57 -1.08 13.30
N ASP A 165 3.23 -1.07 12.01
CA ASP A 165 3.08 0.15 11.23
C ASP A 165 1.97 1.04 11.80
N LEU A 166 0.82 0.45 12.15
CA LEU A 166 -0.29 1.16 12.80
C LEU A 166 0.11 1.72 14.17
N ASP A 167 0.91 0.98 14.95
CA ASP A 167 1.45 1.46 16.22
C ASP A 167 2.40 2.65 16.03
N LEU A 168 3.26 2.59 15.01
CA LEU A 168 4.15 3.69 14.66
C LEU A 168 3.34 4.93 14.26
N ILE A 169 2.36 4.76 13.38
CA ILE A 169 1.48 5.84 12.87
C ILE A 169 0.68 6.49 14.01
N ALA A 170 0.21 5.70 14.97
CA ALA A 170 -0.57 6.20 16.11
C ALA A 170 0.18 7.23 16.96
N ASN A 171 1.52 7.20 16.99
CA ASN A 171 2.34 8.21 17.67
C ASN A 171 2.18 9.61 17.06
N TYR A 172 1.68 9.70 15.83
CA TYR A 172 1.50 10.94 15.05
C TYR A 172 0.04 11.28 14.78
N ALA A 173 -0.91 10.56 15.38
CA ALA A 173 -2.35 10.69 15.12
C ALA A 173 -2.86 12.14 15.20
N LYS A 174 -2.33 12.95 16.13
CA LYS A 174 -2.72 14.35 16.29
C LYS A 174 -2.39 15.21 15.07
N ASP A 175 -1.20 15.00 14.50
CA ASP A 175 -0.75 15.74 13.31
C ASP A 175 -1.48 15.23 12.06
N LEU A 176 -1.57 13.90 11.92
CA LEU A 176 -2.18 13.25 10.75
C LEU A 176 -3.68 13.53 10.61
N ARG A 177 -4.41 13.73 11.72
CA ARG A 177 -5.84 14.07 11.70
C ARG A 177 -6.16 15.32 10.87
N ARG A 178 -5.19 16.21 10.68
CA ARG A 178 -5.35 17.47 9.93
C ARG A 178 -4.49 17.54 8.67
N SER A 179 -3.82 16.46 8.29
CA SER A 179 -2.93 16.40 7.13
C SER A 179 -3.60 16.89 5.83
N SER A 180 -4.87 16.53 5.62
CA SER A 180 -5.63 16.94 4.43
C SER A 180 -5.85 18.45 4.28
N LEU A 181 -5.71 19.22 5.37
CA LEU A 181 -5.79 20.69 5.35
C LEU A 181 -4.44 21.36 5.11
N GLY A 182 -3.40 20.57 4.89
CA GLY A 182 -2.01 21.01 4.87
C GLY A 182 -1.39 21.02 6.26
N LEU A 183 -0.11 20.67 6.33
CA LEU A 183 0.69 20.77 7.55
C LEU A 183 1.76 21.86 7.39
N PRO A 184 2.26 22.42 8.52
CA PRO A 184 3.48 23.23 8.48
C PRO A 184 4.63 22.45 7.84
N ILE A 185 5.46 23.13 7.05
CA ILE A 185 6.58 22.52 6.30
C ILE A 185 7.49 21.70 7.23
N ASP A 186 7.84 22.25 8.40
CA ASP A 186 8.68 21.56 9.38
C ASP A 186 8.05 20.26 9.90
N THR A 187 6.73 20.25 10.08
CA THR A 187 5.97 19.05 10.47
C THR A 187 6.01 18.02 9.36
N SER A 188 5.73 18.42 8.11
CA SER A 188 5.78 17.51 6.95
C SER A 188 7.17 16.91 6.75
N ILE A 189 8.24 17.71 6.86
CA ILE A 189 9.62 17.23 6.75
C ILE A 189 9.92 16.19 7.83
N ARG A 190 9.54 16.47 9.08
CA ARG A 190 9.71 15.53 10.19
C ARG A 190 8.96 14.22 9.92
N LEU A 191 7.69 14.30 9.52
CA LEU A 191 6.88 13.10 9.25
C LEU A 191 7.41 12.29 8.06
N ARG A 192 8.02 12.91 7.04
CA ARG A 192 8.70 12.16 5.97
C ARG A 192 9.84 11.30 6.53
N VAL A 193 10.65 11.84 7.45
CA VAL A 193 11.74 11.07 8.07
C VAL A 193 11.21 10.00 9.02
N GLU A 194 10.21 10.33 9.83
CA GLU A 194 9.74 9.49 10.92
C GLU A 194 8.66 8.46 10.51
N LEU A 195 7.99 8.64 9.36
CA LEU A 195 6.97 7.73 8.85
C LEU A 195 7.37 7.10 7.52
N ARG A 196 7.69 7.89 6.49
CA ARG A 196 7.96 7.32 5.16
C ARG A 196 9.11 6.33 5.21
N VAL A 197 10.28 6.74 5.69
CA VAL A 197 11.48 5.85 5.77
C VAL A 197 11.21 4.52 6.49
N PRO A 198 10.70 4.49 7.74
CA PRO A 198 10.46 3.22 8.42
C PRO A 198 9.35 2.39 7.79
N LEU A 199 8.26 3.00 7.30
CA LEU A 199 7.16 2.27 6.68
C LEU A 199 7.52 1.71 5.30
N SER A 200 8.44 2.37 4.58
CA SER A 200 9.01 1.87 3.31
C SER A 200 10.09 0.82 3.53
N SER A 201 10.69 0.76 4.72
CA SER A 201 11.79 -0.16 4.99
C SER A 201 11.32 -1.60 4.96
N ARG A 202 12.21 -2.50 4.54
CA ARG A 202 11.95 -3.94 4.39
C ARG A 202 12.12 -4.77 5.67
N ALA A 203 12.56 -4.14 6.76
CA ALA A 203 12.81 -4.77 8.05
C ALA A 203 11.53 -5.35 8.69
#